data_AF-A0A953XED6-F1
#
_entry.id   AF-A0A953XED6-F1
#
_cell.length_a   1.000
_cell.length_b   1.000
_cell.length_c   1.000
_cell.angle_alpha   90.00
_cell.angle_beta   90.00
_cell.angle_gamma   90.00
#
_symmetry.space_group_name_H-M   'P 1'
#
loop_
_entity.id
_entity.type
_entity.pdbx_description
1 polymer ?
#
loop_
_entity_poly.entity_id
_entity_poly.type
_entity_poly.pdbx_seq_one_letter_code
_entity_poly.pdbx_strand_id
1 'polypeptide(L)' 'EASPYLFFVADGTGGHAFAETLDEHNANVRTWQAIRDQGQPAEPQQ' A
#
# COMPACT_ATOMS: atom_id res chain seq x y z
N GLU A 1 12.64 -6.38 -20.30
CA GLU A 1 13.21 -6.99 -19.08
C GLU A 1 12.08 -7.47 -18.17
N ALA A 2 12.32 -8.52 -17.39
CA ALA A 2 11.35 -9.02 -16.43
C ALA A 2 11.54 -8.30 -15.09
N SER A 3 10.47 -7.76 -14.52
CA SER A 3 10.49 -7.17 -13.18
C SER A 3 10.30 -8.26 -12.14
N PRO A 4 11.10 -8.30 -11.07
CA PRO A 4 10.96 -9.29 -10.00
C PRO A 4 9.79 -8.97 -9.03
N TYR A 5 9.21 -7.77 -9.12
CA TYR A 5 8.11 -7.34 -8.26
C TYR A 5 6.81 -8.09 -8.56
N LEU A 6 6.29 -8.78 -7.54
CA LEU A 6 5.05 -9.56 -7.63
C LEU A 6 3.87 -8.83 -6.99
N PHE A 7 4.14 -7.88 -6.10
CA PHE A 7 3.13 -7.16 -5.33
C PHE A 7 3.32 -5.65 -5.42
N PHE A 8 2.24 -4.90 -5.31
CA PHE A 8 2.27 -3.44 -5.23
C PHE A 8 1.15 -2.91 -4.34
N VAL A 9 1.35 -1.74 -3.73
CA VAL A 9 0.34 -1.02 -2.93
C VAL A 9 0.51 0.48 -3.12
N ALA A 10 -0.56 1.26 -2.98
CA ALA A 10 -0.49 2.72 -3.01
C ALA A 10 0.36 3.24 -1.83
N ASP A 11 1.21 4.23 -2.06
CA ASP A 11 2.08 4.77 -0.98
C ASP A 11 1.42 5.94 -0.21
N GLY A 12 0.34 6.51 -0.73
CA GLY A 12 -0.37 7.65 -0.14
C GLY A 12 -0.02 9.01 -0.75
N THR A 13 1.03 9.10 -1.59
CA THR A 13 1.39 10.35 -2.31
C THR A 13 0.88 10.40 -3.75
N GLY A 14 0.17 9.35 -4.18
CA GLY A 14 -0.20 9.12 -5.58
C GLY A 14 0.76 8.18 -6.34
N GLY A 15 1.75 7.60 -5.64
CA GLY A 15 2.66 6.59 -6.17
C GLY A 15 2.30 5.15 -5.76
N HIS A 16 3.18 4.22 -6.12
CA HIS A 16 3.08 2.81 -5.76
C HIS A 16 4.39 2.31 -5.14
N ALA A 17 4.28 1.58 -4.03
CA ALA A 17 5.36 0.78 -3.46
C ALA A 17 5.29 -0.64 -4.02
N PHE A 18 6.41 -1.16 -4.51
CA PHE A 18 6.53 -2.51 -5.09
C PHE A 18 7.23 -3.46 -4.12
N ALA A 19 6.89 -4.73 -4.16
CA ALA A 19 7.48 -5.78 -3.31
C ALA A 19 7.65 -7.09 -4.07
N GLU A 20 8.73 -7.80 -3.76
CA GLU A 20 9.03 -9.13 -4.30
C GLU A 20 8.37 -10.24 -3.46
N THR A 21 8.13 -9.96 -2.17
CA THR A 21 7.56 -10.92 -1.22
C THR A 21 6.23 -10.46 -0.61
N LEU A 22 5.42 -11.44 -0.15
CA LEU A 22 4.16 -11.17 0.54
C LEU A 22 4.37 -10.46 1.88
N ASP A 23 5.48 -10.71 2.57
CA ASP A 23 5.80 -10.05 3.84
C ASP A 23 6.05 -8.55 3.64
N GLU A 24 6.89 -8.20 2.66
CA GLU A 24 7.12 -6.80 2.27
C GLU A 24 5.83 -6.12 1.82
N HIS A 25 4.99 -6.82 1.04
CA HIS A 25 3.69 -6.30 0.66
C HIS A 25 2.83 -5.98 1.89
N ASN A 26 2.75 -6.89 2.86
CA ASN A 26 1.97 -6.69 4.07
C ASN A 26 2.51 -5.54 4.94
N ALA A 27 3.83 -5.35 4.98
CA ALA A 27 4.44 -4.20 5.64
C ALA A 27 4.02 -2.88 4.97
N ASN A 28 4.09 -2.82 3.63
CA ASN A 28 3.70 -1.64 2.87
C ASN A 28 2.19 -1.35 3.02
N VAL A 29 1.35 -2.39 3.07
CA VAL A 29 -0.09 -2.27 3.33
C VAL A 29 -0.36 -1.70 4.72
N ARG A 30 0.37 -2.10 5.76
CA ARG A 30 0.24 -1.53 7.11
C ARG A 30 0.61 -0.05 7.15
N THR A 31 1.70 0.32 6.47
CA THR A 31 2.12 1.72 6.33
C THR A 31 1.06 2.56 5.63
N TRP A 32 0.53 2.07 4.51
CA TRP A 32 -0.55 2.75 3.78
C TRP A 32 -1.82 2.90 4.62
N GLN A 33 -2.22 1.85 5.36
CA GLN A 33 -3.39 1.92 6.25
C GLN A 33 -3.20 2.98 7.34
N ALA A 34 -2.01 3.08 7.94
CA ALA A 34 -1.73 4.09 8.96
C ALA A 34 -1.83 5.52 8.40
N ILE A 35 -1.36 5.75 7.17
CA ILE A 35 -1.48 7.05 6.47
C ILE A 35 -2.95 7.35 6.15
N ARG A 36 -3.70 6.35 5.69
CA ARG A 36 -5.11 6.47 5.33
C ARG A 36 -5.98 6.83 6.54
N ASP A 37 -5.76 6.17 7.67
CA ASP A 37 -6.49 6.41 8.92
C ASP A 37 -6.24 7.82 9.48
N GLN A 38 -5.06 8.39 9.21
CA GLN A 38 -4.71 9.77 9.57
C GLN A 38 -5.34 10.83 8.64
N GLY A 39 -5.83 10.43 7.46
CA GLY A 39 -6.22 11.36 6.38
C GLY A 39 -7.67 11.30 5.92
N GLN A 40 -8.48 10.31 6.31
CA GLN A 40 -9.88 10.19 5.88
C GLN A 40 -10.87 10.41 7.04
N PRO A 41 -11.82 11.37 6.94
CA PRO A 41 -13.05 11.23 7.70
C PRO A 41 -13.67 9.89 7.29
N ALA A 42 -14.08 9.07 8.26
CA ALA A 42 -14.66 7.76 8.02
C ALA A 42 -15.88 7.87 7.07
N GLU A 43 -15.66 7.69 5.77
CA GLU A 43 -16.73 7.45 4.83
C GLU A 43 -17.23 6.02 5.10
N PRO A 44 -18.51 5.82 5.45
CA PRO A 44 -19.04 4.51 5.69
C PRO A 44 -18.92 3.70 4.40
N GLN A 45 -18.07 2.67 4.46
CA GLN A 45 -17.95 1.65 3.44
C GLN A 45 -19.35 1.11 3.17
N GLN A 46 -19.89 1.40 1.97
CA GLN A 46 -21.18 0.89 1.51
C GLN A 46 -21.17 -0.64 1.45
#